data_AF-B3SEF6-F1
#
_entry.id   AF-B3SEF6-F1
#
_cell.length_a   1.000
_cell.length_b   1.000
_cell.length_c   1.000
_cell.angle_alpha   90.00
_cell.angle_beta   90.00
_cell.angle_gamma   90.00
#
_symmetry.space_group_name_H-M   'P 1'
#
loop_
_entity.id
_entity.type
_entity.pdbx_description
1 polymer ?
#
loop_
_entity_poly.entity_id
_entity_poly.type
_entity_poly.pdbx_seq_one_letter_code
_entity_poly.pdbx_strand_id
1 'polypeptide(L)'
;LQELAEVDKIFVIEVFSGCVRHRRILDVTIDRFYLKEGKTCLRAYQNLFKALCYIACFRMNEIGISTYSKLVMSQDPYKMMKFLTYLFNETYINTWLCDEWSKTYDPDYVQEELVAPMLK
;
A
#
# COMPACT_ATOMS: atom_id res chain seq x y z
N LEU A 1 -9.42 20.74 -17.03
CA LEU A 1 -8.47 19.69 -16.64
C LEU A 1 -7.08 20.31 -16.69
N GLN A 2 -6.46 20.51 -15.55
CA GLN A 2 -5.10 21.07 -15.48
C GLN A 2 -4.15 20.05 -16.10
N GLU A 3 -3.27 20.49 -16.99
CA GLU A 3 -2.28 19.61 -17.61
C GLU A 3 -1.31 19.15 -16.52
N LEU A 4 -1.31 17.85 -16.21
CA LEU A 4 -0.34 17.28 -15.28
C LEU A 4 1.06 17.52 -15.83
N ALA A 5 1.98 17.95 -14.96
CA ALA A 5 3.38 18.05 -15.34
C ALA A 5 3.86 16.69 -15.86
N GLU A 6 4.77 16.69 -16.82
CA GLU A 6 5.23 15.44 -17.45
C GLU A 6 5.82 14.46 -16.41
N VAL A 7 6.47 15.01 -15.38
CA VAL A 7 7.00 14.25 -14.23
C VAL A 7 5.88 13.52 -13.48
N ASP A 8 4.74 14.16 -13.25
CA ASP A 8 3.61 13.55 -12.53
C ASP A 8 2.98 12.43 -13.36
N LYS A 9 2.92 12.58 -14.69
CA LYS A 9 2.43 11.52 -15.58
C LYS A 9 3.32 10.29 -15.53
N ILE A 10 4.64 10.50 -15.61
CA ILE A 10 5.62 9.42 -15.51
C ILE A 10 5.45 8.70 -14.16
N PHE A 11 5.38 9.45 -13.06
CA PHE A 11 5.18 8.89 -11.74
C PHE A 11 3.90 8.03 -11.65
N VAL A 12 2.77 8.53 -12.17
CA VAL A 12 1.51 7.78 -12.19
C VAL A 12 1.64 6.48 -13.01
N ILE A 13 2.31 6.53 -14.17
CA ILE A 13 2.54 5.35 -15.02
C ILE A 13 3.40 4.32 -14.29
N GLU A 14 4.45 4.76 -13.60
CA GLU A 14 5.32 3.86 -12.83
C GLU A 14 4.59 3.23 -11.64
N VAL A 15 3.79 4.02 -10.91
CA VAL A 15 2.96 3.51 -9.81
C VAL A 15 1.96 2.48 -10.32
N PHE A 16 1.28 2.78 -11.43
CA PHE A 16 0.34 1.85 -12.04
C PHE A 16 1.04 0.56 -12.49
N SER A 17 2.16 0.68 -13.20
CA SER A 17 2.96 -0.46 -13.67
C SER A 17 3.44 -1.33 -12.51
N GLY A 18 3.86 -0.70 -11.42
CA GLY A 18 4.22 -1.37 -10.17
C GLY A 18 3.04 -2.09 -9.52
N CYS A 19 1.86 -1.47 -9.49
CA CYS A 19 0.65 -2.13 -8.99
C CYS A 19 0.31 -3.40 -9.78
N VAL A 20 0.49 -3.37 -11.11
CA VAL A 20 0.29 -4.55 -11.97
C VAL A 20 1.35 -5.63 -11.67
N ARG A 21 2.62 -5.24 -11.55
CA ARG A 21 3.74 -6.16 -11.27
C ARG A 21 3.60 -6.85 -9.91
N HIS A 22 3.25 -6.11 -8.86
CA HIS A 22 3.15 -6.61 -7.49
C HIS A 22 1.72 -6.97 -7.09
N ARG A 23 0.84 -7.20 -8.07
CA ARG A 23 -0.61 -7.42 -7.86
C ARG A 23 -0.92 -8.49 -6.82
N ARG A 24 -0.17 -9.59 -6.76
CA ARG A 24 -0.42 -10.68 -5.80
C ARG A 24 -0.36 -10.20 -4.34
N ILE A 25 0.66 -9.42 -4.00
CA ILE A 25 0.82 -8.81 -2.67
C ILE A 25 -0.32 -7.82 -2.39
N LEU A 26 -0.65 -6.99 -3.38
CA LEU A 26 -1.68 -5.98 -3.20
C LEU A 26 -3.08 -6.62 -3.05
N ASP A 27 -3.38 -7.64 -3.85
CA ASP A 27 -4.66 -8.35 -3.80
C ASP A 27 -4.84 -9.02 -2.43
N VAL A 28 -3.85 -9.80 -1.95
CA VAL A 28 -3.96 -10.48 -0.65
C VAL A 28 -4.04 -9.51 0.52
N THR A 29 -3.24 -8.43 0.50
CA THR A 29 -3.25 -7.40 1.55
C THR A 29 -4.60 -6.69 1.61
N ILE A 30 -5.16 -6.30 0.46
CA ILE A 30 -6.42 -5.56 0.42
C ILE A 30 -7.63 -6.46 0.66
N ASP A 31 -7.62 -7.70 0.18
CA ASP A 31 -8.72 -8.63 0.45
C ASP A 31 -8.85 -8.88 1.96
N ARG A 32 -7.74 -9.02 2.68
CA ARG A 32 -7.82 -9.20 4.13
C ARG A 32 -8.09 -7.91 4.90
N PHE A 33 -7.69 -6.75 4.40
CA PHE A 33 -8.16 -5.47 4.94
C PHE A 33 -9.69 -5.44 4.99
N TYR A 34 -10.37 -5.81 3.90
CA TYR A 34 -11.84 -5.87 3.85
C TYR A 34 -12.45 -6.95 4.76
N LEU A 35 -11.72 -8.01 5.11
CA LEU A 35 -12.16 -9.03 6.08
C LEU A 35 -11.96 -8.60 7.54
N LYS A 36 -11.13 -7.58 7.79
CA LYS A 36 -10.75 -7.10 9.13
C LYS A 36 -11.28 -5.68 9.36
N GLU A 37 -10.42 -4.66 9.26
CA GLU A 37 -10.73 -3.27 9.61
C GLU A 37 -11.63 -2.55 8.58
N GLY A 38 -11.58 -3.01 7.33
CA GLY A 38 -12.21 -2.42 6.17
C GLY A 38 -13.61 -2.93 5.83
N LYS A 39 -14.26 -3.73 6.69
CA LYS A 39 -15.58 -4.34 6.40
C LYS A 39 -16.65 -3.36 5.95
N THR A 40 -16.61 -2.13 6.47
CA THR A 40 -17.57 -1.05 6.17
C THR A 40 -17.10 -0.14 5.04
N CYS A 41 -15.88 -0.33 4.51
CA CYS A 41 -15.36 0.46 3.41
C CYS A 41 -15.96 -0.03 2.09
N LEU A 42 -16.26 0.91 1.19
CA LEU A 42 -16.76 0.57 -0.15
C LEU A 42 -15.69 -0.17 -0.97
N ARG A 43 -16.12 -1.20 -1.71
CA ARG A 43 -15.25 -1.92 -2.66
C ARG A 43 -14.78 -1.04 -3.82
N ALA A 44 -15.53 0.03 -4.14
CA ALA A 44 -15.13 1.03 -5.14
C ALA A 44 -13.77 1.71 -4.81
N TYR A 45 -13.35 1.70 -3.55
CA TYR A 45 -12.05 2.25 -3.14
C TYR A 45 -10.89 1.25 -3.20
N GLN A 46 -11.11 0.01 -3.64
CA GLN A 46 -10.08 -1.03 -3.64
C GLN A 46 -8.81 -0.61 -4.38
N ASN A 47 -8.95 0.01 -5.56
CA ASN A 47 -7.80 0.44 -6.35
C ASN A 47 -7.00 1.57 -5.68
N LEU A 48 -7.68 2.47 -4.95
CA LEU A 48 -7.02 3.49 -4.15
C LEU A 48 -6.16 2.82 -3.06
N PHE A 49 -6.72 1.87 -2.32
CA PHE A 49 -5.98 1.16 -1.28
C PHE A 49 -4.80 0.36 -1.85
N LYS A 50 -4.95 -0.26 -3.03
CA LYS A 50 -3.84 -0.94 -3.72
C LYS A 50 -2.72 0.03 -4.09
N ALA A 51 -3.06 1.19 -4.64
CA ALA A 51 -2.06 2.21 -4.99
C ALA A 51 -1.31 2.72 -3.75
N LEU A 52 -2.02 3.04 -2.66
CA LEU A 52 -1.40 3.47 -1.42
C LEU A 52 -0.54 2.36 -0.78
N CYS A 53 -1.03 1.12 -0.78
CA CYS A 53 -0.27 -0.04 -0.31
C CYS A 53 1.01 -0.23 -1.12
N TYR A 54 0.93 -0.16 -2.45
CA TYR A 54 2.11 -0.27 -3.31
C TYR A 54 3.14 0.81 -2.99
N ILE A 55 2.68 2.07 -2.84
CA ILE A 55 3.57 3.17 -2.50
C ILE A 55 4.22 2.91 -1.15
N ALA A 56 3.46 2.47 -0.14
CA ALA A 56 3.98 2.19 1.19
C ALA A 56 5.01 1.06 1.20
N CYS A 57 4.77 -0.03 0.46
CA CYS A 57 5.66 -1.19 0.44
C CYS A 57 6.91 -0.97 -0.43
N PHE A 58 6.79 -0.30 -1.58
CA PHE A 58 7.82 -0.34 -2.62
C PHE A 58 8.40 1.03 -3.01
N ARG A 59 7.71 2.13 -2.69
CA ARG A 59 8.12 3.49 -3.13
C ARG A 59 8.35 4.44 -1.98
N MET A 60 8.13 4.03 -0.73
CA MET A 60 8.20 4.93 0.43
C MET A 60 9.58 5.59 0.57
N ASN A 61 10.67 4.86 0.31
CA ASN A 61 12.04 5.39 0.34
C ASN A 61 12.29 6.45 -0.75
N GLU A 62 11.62 6.34 -1.89
CA GLU A 62 11.80 7.27 -3.02
C GLU A 62 10.96 8.54 -2.86
N ILE A 63 9.68 8.40 -2.49
CA ILE A 63 8.76 9.54 -2.41
C ILE A 63 8.78 10.23 -1.05
N GLY A 64 9.22 9.53 0.00
CA GLY A 64 9.23 9.97 1.38
C GLY A 64 7.87 10.00 2.09
N ILE A 65 7.92 9.92 3.42
CA ILE A 65 6.76 9.92 4.32
C ILE A 65 5.89 11.19 4.18
N SER A 66 6.50 12.34 3.88
CA SER A 66 5.80 13.62 3.74
C SER A 66 4.86 13.61 2.52
N THR A 67 5.34 13.11 1.38
CA THR A 67 4.55 13.00 0.15
C THR A 67 3.45 11.95 0.32
N TYR A 68 3.79 10.79 0.90
CA TYR A 68 2.79 9.76 1.23
C TYR A 68 1.68 10.31 2.13
N SER A 69 2.05 11.06 3.17
CA SER A 69 1.08 11.67 4.09
C SER A 69 0.16 12.65 3.38
N LYS A 70 0.65 13.47 2.44
CA LYS A 70 -0.20 14.36 1.63
C LYS A 70 -1.21 13.56 0.79
N LEU A 71 -0.79 12.45 0.18
CA LEU A 71 -1.69 11.58 -0.58
C LEU A 71 -2.78 11.00 0.31
N VAL A 72 -2.43 10.49 1.50
CA VAL A 72 -3.40 9.98 2.48
C VAL A 72 -4.36 11.10 2.92
N MET A 73 -3.85 12.26 3.31
CA MET A 73 -4.65 13.38 3.83
C MET A 73 -5.56 14.02 2.77
N SER A 74 -5.32 13.77 1.48
CA SER A 74 -6.22 14.19 0.40
C SER A 74 -7.51 13.36 0.30
N GLN A 75 -7.60 12.26 1.05
CA GLN A 75 -8.71 11.32 1.02
C GLN A 75 -9.58 11.46 2.27
N ASP A 76 -10.79 10.86 2.24
CA ASP A 76 -11.65 10.82 3.43
C ASP A 76 -10.91 10.22 4.65
N PRO A 77 -10.83 10.96 5.77
CA PRO A 77 -10.03 10.55 6.94
C PRO A 77 -10.48 9.23 7.56
N TYR A 78 -11.79 8.94 7.55
CA TYR A 78 -12.33 7.76 8.22
C TYR A 78 -11.87 6.46 7.53
N LYS A 79 -11.93 6.39 6.20
CA LYS A 79 -11.42 5.23 5.45
C LYS A 79 -9.89 5.12 5.53
N MET A 80 -9.17 6.24 5.55
CA MET A 80 -7.71 6.24 5.64
C MET A 80 -7.22 5.79 7.00
N MET A 81 -7.86 6.25 8.08
CA MET A 81 -7.55 5.79 9.44
C MET A 81 -7.66 4.27 9.54
N LYS A 82 -8.80 3.68 9.12
CA LYS A 82 -8.98 2.22 9.09
C LYS A 82 -7.89 1.51 8.30
N PHE A 83 -7.56 2.03 7.12
CA PHE A 83 -6.57 1.42 6.25
C PHE A 83 -5.17 1.48 6.83
N LEU A 84 -4.73 2.63 7.37
CA LEU A 84 -3.41 2.78 7.96
C LEU A 84 -3.27 1.99 9.27
N THR A 85 -4.30 2.00 10.12
CA THR A 85 -4.32 1.17 11.34
C THR A 85 -4.17 -0.31 11.02
N TYR A 86 -4.70 -0.77 9.89
CA TYR A 86 -4.48 -2.14 9.42
C TYR A 86 -3.10 -2.34 8.81
N LEU A 87 -2.72 -1.48 7.86
CA LEU A 87 -1.53 -1.67 7.03
C LEU A 87 -0.25 -1.59 7.87
N PHE A 88 -0.19 -0.68 8.84
CA PHE A 88 0.95 -0.46 9.73
C PHE A 88 0.78 -1.12 11.11
N ASN A 89 -0.15 -2.07 11.23
CA ASN A 89 -0.28 -2.84 12.45
C ASN A 89 0.93 -3.78 12.58
N GLU A 90 1.79 -3.56 13.57
CA GLU A 90 3.00 -4.37 13.77
C GLU A 90 2.71 -5.86 13.90
N THR A 91 1.60 -6.23 14.55
CA THR A 91 1.20 -7.64 14.68
C THR A 91 0.81 -8.21 13.33
N TYR A 92 0.02 -7.49 12.53
CA TYR A 92 -0.39 -7.98 11.21
C TYR A 92 0.78 -8.07 10.23
N ILE A 93 1.66 -7.06 10.21
CA ILE A 93 2.85 -7.03 9.36
C ILE A 93 3.75 -8.22 9.68
N ASN A 94 4.15 -8.40 10.95
CA ASN A 94 5.12 -9.43 11.35
C ASN A 94 4.58 -10.86 11.37
N THR A 95 3.26 -11.04 11.31
CA THR A 95 2.65 -12.38 11.27
C THR A 95 2.08 -12.63 9.89
N TRP A 96 0.78 -12.46 9.75
CA TRP A 96 0.05 -12.94 8.61
C TRP A 96 0.43 -12.23 7.29
N LEU A 97 0.70 -10.91 7.29
CA LEU A 97 1.11 -10.24 6.04
C LEU A 97 2.45 -10.79 5.56
N CYS A 98 3.44 -10.89 6.46
CA CYS A 98 4.72 -11.51 6.16
C CYS A 98 4.54 -12.95 5.66
N ASP A 99 3.72 -13.77 6.33
CA ASP A 99 3.45 -15.16 5.93
C ASP A 99 2.85 -15.25 4.52
N GLU A 100 1.86 -14.42 4.17
CA GLU A 100 1.27 -14.45 2.83
C GLU A 100 2.19 -13.89 1.77
N TRP A 101 2.93 -12.83 2.09
CA TRP A 101 3.87 -12.23 1.15
C TRP A 101 5.00 -13.21 0.83
N SER A 102 5.46 -13.98 1.81
CA SER A 102 6.48 -15.03 1.68
C SER A 102 6.01 -16.26 0.89
N LYS A 103 4.72 -16.38 0.57
CA LYS A 103 4.23 -17.38 -0.41
C LYS A 103 4.46 -16.93 -1.86
N THR A 104 4.68 -15.63 -2.07
CA THR A 104 4.85 -15.04 -3.39
C THR A 104 6.28 -14.60 -3.66
N TYR A 105 6.94 -14.02 -2.65
CA TYR A 105 8.33 -13.57 -2.70
C TYR A 105 9.19 -14.40 -1.75
N ASP A 106 10.50 -14.30 -1.95
CA ASP A 106 11.47 -14.90 -1.03
C ASP A 106 11.29 -14.34 0.40
N PRO A 107 11.27 -15.19 1.45
CA PRO A 107 11.04 -14.74 2.82
C PRO A 107 12.04 -13.69 3.31
N ASP A 108 13.32 -13.80 2.94
CA ASP A 108 14.35 -12.84 3.36
C ASP A 108 14.08 -11.48 2.70
N TYR A 109 13.74 -11.49 1.41
CA TYR A 109 13.30 -10.28 0.70
C TYR A 109 12.07 -9.65 1.36
N VAL A 110 11.05 -10.44 1.73
CA VAL A 110 9.85 -9.92 2.39
C VAL A 110 10.20 -9.23 3.70
N GLN A 111 11.06 -9.86 4.52
CA GLN A 111 11.44 -9.33 5.82
C GLN A 111 12.29 -8.06 5.69
N GLU A 112 13.31 -8.07 4.84
CA GLU A 112 14.30 -6.99 4.74
C GLU A 112 13.80 -5.80 3.92
N GLU A 113 13.07 -6.06 2.82
CA GLU A 113 12.72 -5.03 1.83
C GLU A 113 11.27 -4.55 1.96
N LEU A 114 10.36 -5.31 2.58
CA LEU A 114 8.96 -4.90 2.76
C LEU A 114 8.59 -4.65 4.22
N VAL A 115 8.81 -5.63 5.10
CA VAL A 115 8.39 -5.55 6.51
C VAL A 115 9.23 -4.53 7.27
N ALA A 116 10.56 -4.66 7.27
CA ALA A 116 11.42 -3.79 8.05
C ALA A 116 11.30 -2.30 7.68
N PRO A 117 11.18 -1.91 6.40
CA PRO A 117 10.96 -0.50 6.04
C PRO A 117 9.61 0.05 6.47
N MET A 118 8.56 -0.78 6.50
CA MET A 118 7.22 -0.35 6.90
C MET A 118 7.08 -0.12 8.42
N LEU A 119 7.98 -0.66 9.23
CA LEU A 119 7.94 -0.57 10.70
C LEU A 119 8.90 0.50 11.27
N LYS A 120 9.61 1.24 10.43
CA LYS A 120 10.51 2.34 10.82
C LYS A 120 9.78 3.66 10.89
#